data_AF-A0A7X4IV13-F1
#
_entry.id   AF-A0A7X4IV13-F1
#
_cell.length_a   1.000
_cell.length_b   1.000
_cell.length_c   1.000
_cell.angle_alpha   90.00
_cell.angle_beta   90.00
_cell.angle_gamma   90.00
#
_symmetry.space_group_name_H-M   'P 1'
#
loop_
_entity.id
_entity.type
_entity.pdbx_description
1 polymer ?
#
loop_
_entity_poly.entity_id
_entity_poly.type
_entity_poly.pdbx_seq_one_letter_code
_entity_poly.pdbx_strand_id
1 'polypeptide(L)'
;MVGTPVAGDAQGDRLVGTGALNYDMDVGRLDAAFSGIKNIDRGTAYPVEALIFANLAVDPDGTSSTGQSGTRIQGGFHGAGHVVVSGIFEQSDVVGAFGAARQ
;
A
#
# COMPACT_ATOMS: atom_id res chain seq x y z
N MET A 1 2.61 -0.20 -6.49
CA MET A 1 2.41 0.99 -5.64
C MET A 1 3.14 2.18 -6.24
N VAL A 2 2.67 3.39 -5.93
CA VAL A 2 3.37 4.65 -6.18
C VAL A 2 3.36 5.48 -4.89
N GLY A 3 4.36 6.31 -4.66
CA GLY A 3 4.42 7.13 -3.44
C GLY A 3 5.42 8.28 -3.50
N THR A 4 5.46 9.05 -2.43
CA THR A 4 6.37 10.18 -2.21
C THR A 4 6.79 10.22 -0.74
N PRO A 5 8.03 10.61 -0.43
CA PRO A 5 8.42 10.93 0.93
C PRO A 5 7.66 12.15 1.47
N VAL A 6 7.30 12.14 2.76
CA VAL A 6 6.53 13.24 3.38
C VAL A 6 7.40 14.38 3.89
N ALA A 7 8.70 14.13 4.12
CA ALA A 7 9.63 15.10 4.69
C ALA A 7 11.09 14.86 4.23
N GLY A 8 11.95 15.86 4.49
CA GLY A 8 13.38 15.82 4.21
C GLY A 8 13.76 16.11 2.76
N ASP A 9 15.05 15.95 2.45
CA ASP A 9 15.62 16.26 1.12
C ASP A 9 15.03 15.43 -0.03
N ALA A 10 14.29 14.36 0.31
CA ALA A 10 13.64 13.47 -0.63
C ALA A 10 12.16 13.82 -0.90
N GLN A 11 11.61 14.92 -0.36
CA GLN A 11 10.17 15.27 -0.48
C GLN A 11 9.68 15.47 -1.94
N GLY A 12 10.59 15.59 -2.91
CA GLY A 12 10.27 15.62 -4.35
C GLY A 12 10.37 14.27 -5.08
N ASP A 13 10.73 13.20 -4.38
CA ASP A 13 10.98 11.89 -4.99
C ASP A 13 9.70 11.19 -5.38
N ARG A 14 9.68 10.67 -6.62
CA ARG A 14 8.62 9.79 -7.10
C ARG A 14 9.04 8.35 -6.93
N LEU A 15 8.33 7.62 -6.08
CA LEU A 15 8.63 6.23 -5.76
C LEU A 15 7.69 5.29 -6.49
N VAL A 16 8.22 4.14 -6.92
CA VAL A 16 7.45 2.99 -7.42
C VAL A 16 7.94 1.73 -6.72
N GLY A 17 7.02 0.80 -6.51
CA GLY A 17 7.32 -0.52 -5.96
C GLY A 17 6.28 -1.56 -6.35
N THR A 18 6.61 -2.82 -6.08
CA THR A 18 5.71 -3.96 -6.30
C THR A 18 4.82 -4.15 -5.09
N GLY A 19 3.52 -4.36 -5.31
CA GLY A 19 2.58 -4.70 -4.24
C GLY A 19 2.19 -6.17 -4.30
N ALA A 20 2.30 -6.86 -3.18
CA ALA A 20 1.73 -8.18 -2.96
C ALA A 20 0.58 -8.04 -1.95
N LEU A 21 -0.62 -8.43 -2.36
CA LEU A 21 -1.82 -8.39 -1.52
C LEU A 21 -2.41 -9.79 -1.41
N ASN A 22 -2.66 -10.24 -0.18
CA ASN A 22 -3.24 -11.55 0.10
C ASN A 22 -4.49 -11.36 0.95
N TYR A 23 -5.65 -11.79 0.45
CA TYR A 23 -6.92 -11.70 1.15
C TYR A 23 -7.42 -13.08 1.54
N ASP A 24 -7.60 -13.28 2.85
CA ASP A 24 -8.25 -14.44 3.43
C ASP A 24 -9.76 -14.18 3.51
N MET A 25 -10.52 -14.87 2.65
CA MET A 25 -11.98 -14.77 2.59
C MET A 25 -12.69 -15.43 3.76
N ASP A 26 -12.06 -16.41 4.42
CA ASP A 26 -12.67 -17.14 5.53
C ASP A 26 -12.62 -16.32 6.82
N VAL A 27 -11.55 -15.54 7.00
CA VAL A 27 -11.32 -14.71 8.20
C VAL A 27 -11.59 -13.22 7.95
N GLY A 28 -11.71 -12.79 6.69
CA GLY A 28 -11.93 -11.40 6.31
C GLY A 28 -10.70 -10.52 6.58
N ARG A 29 -9.50 -11.04 6.28
CA ARG A 29 -8.23 -10.37 6.59
C ARG A 29 -7.37 -10.16 5.35
N LEU A 30 -6.77 -8.98 5.25
CA LEU A 30 -5.88 -8.59 4.17
C LEU A 30 -4.46 -8.38 4.70
N ASP A 31 -3.48 -9.02 4.07
CA ASP A 31 -2.07 -8.68 4.19
C ASP A 31 -1.63 -7.90 2.95
N ALA A 32 -0.89 -6.81 3.15
CA ALA A 32 -0.32 -6.00 2.09
C ALA A 32 1.17 -5.77 2.34
N ALA A 33 1.99 -6.10 1.35
CA ALA A 33 3.43 -5.85 1.37
C ALA A 33 3.85 -5.11 0.09
N PHE A 34 4.53 -3.99 0.26
CA PHE A 34 5.14 -3.23 -0.82
C PHE A 34 6.65 -3.36 -0.75
N SER A 35 7.29 -3.76 -1.85
CA SER A 35 8.73 -4.06 -1.90
C SER A 35 9.37 -3.56 -3.19
N GLY A 36 10.71 -3.62 -3.26
CA GLY A 36 11.46 -3.19 -4.44
C GLY A 36 11.27 -1.70 -4.72
N ILE A 37 11.16 -0.90 -3.66
CA ILE A 37 10.86 0.53 -3.74
C ILE A 37 12.07 1.25 -4.34
N LYS A 38 11.83 2.02 -5.40
CA LYS A 38 12.85 2.78 -6.10
C LYS A 38 12.37 4.17 -6.46
N ASN A 39 13.30 5.11 -6.54
CA ASN A 39 13.06 6.42 -7.11
C ASN A 39 13.01 6.29 -8.64
N ILE A 40 11.91 6.72 -9.25
CA ILE A 40 11.67 6.64 -10.70
C ILE A 40 12.57 7.60 -11.46
N ASP A 41 12.82 8.79 -10.92
CA ASP A 41 13.60 9.85 -11.56
C ASP A 41 15.09 9.51 -11.62
N ARG A 42 15.61 8.91 -10.56
CA ARG A 42 17.02 8.56 -10.42
C ARG A 42 17.33 7.10 -10.79
N GLY A 43 16.31 6.25 -10.86
CA GLY A 43 16.47 4.81 -11.09
C GLY A 43 17.13 4.05 -9.95
N THR A 44 17.33 4.68 -8.79
CA THR A 44 18.03 4.11 -7.63
C THR A 44 17.07 3.49 -6.63
N ALA A 45 17.52 2.46 -5.91
CA ALA A 45 16.80 1.91 -4.77
C ALA A 45 16.54 3.01 -3.73
N TYR A 46 15.36 2.97 -3.11
CA TYR A 46 15.02 3.83 -2.00
C TYR A 46 15.45 3.17 -0.67
N PRO A 47 15.86 3.91 0.37
CA PRO A 47 16.35 3.32 1.62
C PRO A 47 15.34 2.43 2.34
N VAL A 48 14.04 2.65 2.12
CA VAL A 48 12.98 1.78 2.66
C VAL A 48 12.81 0.59 1.72
N GLU A 49 13.26 -0.58 2.15
CA GLU A 49 13.24 -1.80 1.35
C GLU A 49 11.83 -2.40 1.19
N ALA A 50 11.02 -2.29 2.25
CA ALA A 50 9.65 -2.78 2.27
C ALA A 50 8.74 -2.01 3.23
N LEU A 51 7.45 -1.99 2.91
CA LEU A 51 6.36 -1.47 3.73
C LEU A 51 5.36 -2.61 3.93
N ILE A 52 5.01 -2.93 5.17
CA ILE A 52 4.22 -4.13 5.51
C ILE A 52 3.06 -3.73 6.40
N PHE A 53 1.87 -4.17 5.99
CA PHE A 53 0.62 -4.05 6.72
C PHE A 53 -0.01 -5.44 6.82
N ALA A 54 -0.06 -6.00 8.02
CA ALA A 54 -0.54 -7.35 8.25
C ALA A 54 -1.89 -7.36 8.96
N ASN A 55 -2.68 -8.40 8.70
CA ASN A 55 -3.93 -8.71 9.38
C ASN A 55 -4.95 -7.56 9.38
N LEU A 56 -5.03 -6.84 8.26
CA LEU A 56 -5.97 -5.74 8.08
C LEU A 56 -7.40 -6.29 8.08
N ALA A 57 -8.23 -5.82 9.01
CA ALA A 57 -9.65 -6.13 8.98
C ALA A 57 -10.28 -5.54 7.72
N VAL A 58 -11.07 -6.35 7.02
CA VAL A 58 -11.87 -5.89 5.88
C VAL A 58 -13.34 -5.94 6.32
N ASP A 59 -14.00 -4.79 6.27
CA ASP A 59 -15.41 -4.66 6.59
C ASP A 59 -16.29 -5.38 5.56
N PRO A 60 -17.54 -5.74 5.90
CA PRO A 60 -18.44 -6.47 4.99
C PRO A 60 -18.72 -5.75 3.65
N ASP A 61 -18.52 -4.43 3.60
CA ASP A 61 -18.64 -3.61 2.39
C ASP A 61 -17.37 -3.63 1.51
N GLY A 62 -16.35 -4.38 1.92
CA GLY A 62 -15.08 -4.53 1.22
C GLY A 62 -14.07 -3.44 1.52
N THR A 63 -14.33 -2.53 2.48
CA THR A 63 -13.39 -1.49 2.87
C THR A 63 -12.44 -1.95 3.97
N SER A 64 -11.29 -1.32 4.09
CA SER A 64 -10.33 -1.55 5.18
C SER A 64 -9.67 -0.24 5.56
N SER A 65 -9.55 0.01 6.86
CA SER A 65 -8.85 1.18 7.40
C SER A 65 -8.23 0.83 8.74
N THR A 66 -6.93 1.12 8.91
CA THR A 66 -6.26 0.97 10.19
C THR A 66 -5.12 1.96 10.35
N GLY A 67 -4.71 2.15 11.61
CA GLY A 67 -3.54 2.93 11.99
C GLY A 67 -3.83 4.39 12.35
N GLN A 68 -2.75 5.16 12.51
CA GLN A 68 -2.77 6.59 12.84
C GLN A 68 -1.81 7.34 11.90
N SER A 69 -1.75 8.68 12.00
CA SER A 69 -0.77 9.46 11.23
C SER A 69 0.65 8.89 11.45
N GLY A 70 1.45 8.81 10.39
CA GLY A 70 2.77 8.18 10.38
C GLY A 70 2.78 6.67 10.16
N THR A 71 1.67 5.95 10.40
CA THR A 71 1.53 4.51 10.08
C THR A 71 0.05 4.17 9.92
N ARG A 72 -0.47 4.30 8.69
CA ARG A 72 -1.86 4.01 8.34
C ARG A 72 -2.00 3.44 6.93
N ILE A 73 -3.07 2.70 6.72
CA ILE A 73 -3.49 2.21 5.41
C ILE A 73 -5.01 2.24 5.33
N GLN A 74 -5.52 2.67 4.17
CA GLN A 74 -6.94 2.68 3.87
C GLN A 74 -7.14 2.22 2.43
N GLY A 75 -8.10 1.34 2.19
CA GLY A 75 -8.41 0.87 0.85
C GLY A 75 -9.76 0.18 0.78
N GLY A 76 -10.05 -0.39 -0.39
CA GLY A 76 -11.23 -1.21 -0.58
C GLY A 76 -11.18 -2.08 -1.81
N PHE A 77 -12.04 -3.09 -1.83
CA PHE A 77 -12.32 -3.90 -2.99
C PHE A 77 -13.38 -3.24 -3.88
N HIS A 78 -13.24 -3.43 -5.19
CA HIS A 78 -14.05 -2.79 -6.21
C HIS A 78 -14.43 -3.77 -7.33
N GLY A 79 -15.50 -3.45 -8.04
CA GLY A 79 -16.04 -4.26 -9.13
C GLY A 79 -16.86 -5.45 -8.65
N ALA A 80 -17.66 -6.03 -9.55
CA ALA A 80 -18.44 -7.23 -9.26
C ALA A 80 -17.50 -8.37 -8.84
N GLY A 81 -17.75 -8.96 -7.68
CA GLY A 81 -16.91 -10.04 -7.14
C GLY A 81 -15.54 -9.60 -6.63
N HIS A 82 -15.36 -8.30 -6.32
CA HIS A 82 -14.15 -7.77 -5.67
C HIS A 82 -12.87 -8.02 -6.49
N VAL A 83 -12.98 -7.83 -7.81
CA VAL A 83 -11.91 -8.13 -8.77
C VAL A 83 -10.74 -7.15 -8.74
N VAL A 84 -10.92 -5.99 -8.12
CA VAL A 84 -9.88 -4.96 -7.99
C VAL A 84 -9.79 -4.54 -6.54
N VAL A 85 -8.58 -4.27 -6.05
CA VAL A 85 -8.33 -3.64 -4.75
C VAL A 85 -7.50 -2.38 -4.95
N SER A 86 -7.84 -1.29 -4.27
CA SER A 86 -7.06 -0.06 -4.31
C SER A 86 -7.07 0.67 -2.98
N GLY A 87 -6.10 1.55 -2.76
CA GLY A 87 -6.04 2.32 -1.52
C GLY A 87 -4.85 3.27 -1.43
N ILE A 88 -4.72 3.89 -0.27
CA ILE A 88 -3.66 4.79 0.13
C ILE A 88 -2.99 4.29 1.41
N PHE A 89 -1.73 4.65 1.62
CA PHE A 89 -0.99 4.33 2.83
C PHE A 89 -0.03 5.44 3.22
N GLU A 90 0.41 5.38 4.47
CA GLU A 90 1.46 6.18 5.06
C GLU A 90 2.27 5.29 6.01
N GLN A 91 3.57 5.10 5.78
CA GLN A 91 4.46 4.37 6.69
C GLN A 91 5.92 4.74 6.37
N SER A 92 6.77 4.81 7.39
CA SER A 92 8.20 5.10 7.25
C SER A 92 8.48 6.35 6.39
N ASP A 93 7.76 7.43 6.69
CA ASP A 93 7.82 8.71 5.97
C ASP A 93 7.48 8.63 4.47
N VAL A 94 6.82 7.58 4.01
CA VAL A 94 6.32 7.45 2.64
C VAL A 94 4.80 7.48 2.66
N VAL A 95 4.19 8.40 1.90
CA VAL A 95 2.76 8.38 1.56
C VAL A 95 2.59 7.90 0.14
N GLY A 96 1.64 7.01 -0.09
CA GLY A 96 1.44 6.45 -1.42
C GLY A 96 0.06 5.90 -1.67
N ALA A 97 -0.10 5.39 -2.89
CA ALA A 97 -1.28 4.70 -3.37
C ALA A 97 -0.91 3.34 -3.97
N PHE A 98 -1.86 2.42 -3.92
CA PHE A 98 -1.73 1.10 -4.51
C PHE A 98 -3.01 0.70 -5.25
N GLY A 99 -2.83 -0.22 -6.18
CA GLY A 99 -3.91 -0.87 -6.91
C GLY A 99 -3.42 -2.23 -7.39
N ALA A 100 -4.30 -3.23 -7.33
CA ALA A 100 -4.07 -4.56 -7.88
C ALA A 100 -5.37 -5.16 -8.41
N ALA A 101 -5.25 -6.02 -9.41
CA ALA A 101 -6.34 -6.86 -9.88
C ALA A 101 -6.17 -8.27 -9.29
N ARG A 102 -7.29 -8.95 -9.04
CA ARG A 102 -7.32 -10.35 -8.62
C ARG A 102 -6.64 -11.22 -9.69
N GLN A 103 -5.78 -12.13 -9.26
CA GLN A 103 -5.17 -13.18 -10.09
C GLN A 103 -5.87 -14.51 -9.87
#